data_AF-A0A0Q9QQH8-F1
#
_entry.id   AF-A0A0Q9QQH8-F1
#
_cell.length_a   1.000
_cell.length_b   1.000
_cell.length_c   1.000
_cell.angle_alpha   90.00
_cell.angle_beta   90.00
_cell.angle_gamma   90.00
#
_symmetry.space_group_name_H-M   'P 1'
#
loop_
_entity.id
_entity.type
_entity.pdbx_description
1 polymer ?
#
loop_
_entity_poly.entity_id
_entity_poly.type
_entity_poly.pdbx_seq_one_letter_code
_entity_poly.pdbx_strand_id
1 'polypeptide(L)'
;MAEKLSTGLGRFFLHTVLSLVGLIGLGLAFEALAPHTGTSGSTGSGFLVVLGGAVNFVAEIAAQTGWLILPVVVVCLLIRRLYPLAVYLGVVTAGAAILVSAGILLTNALAVSKGGSTLFSVGSVHLVVTCGALLLVFLPVIPARGRTWTIIGIVVAAAAVEAIRAITDAVSLWAVLGGWLIGLTWLWVSAWAFRRWRRRDGPWPVLHSGLPVEDRRALVPVPVREPLLPGGGRSVLILCGTWLLLACAVIGLGLLITGVLSPVRSFDQAVVEWFAENRTDTWNALATMAGSFGTTGGIIGALIVTGAIFSAATRRGAPTIFLITAVVGETALYLITGMIVGRPRPDVDHLSEGVPPTSSFPSGHVAAAVVFYGGLALLLRVWTRSRLRDLGLILAPLIVLGVLLSRLYWGVHYPSDTIVSLLFATVWVWACWRCFEPARGASREESQPAPDTLRNHSQPTSLQDQK
;
A
#
# COMPACT_ATOMS: atom_id res chain seq x y z
N MET A 1 -7.81 -2.37 25.50
CA MET A 1 -7.11 -2.98 24.33
C MET A 1 -8.05 -3.11 23.13
N ALA A 2 -9.18 -3.82 23.27
CA ALA A 2 -10.22 -3.86 22.25
C ALA A 2 -10.77 -2.46 21.91
N GLU A 3 -10.96 -1.59 22.91
CA GLU A 3 -11.40 -0.20 22.71
C GLU A 3 -10.40 0.65 21.89
N LYS A 4 -9.09 0.56 22.18
CA LYS A 4 -8.00 1.19 21.40
C LYS A 4 -7.94 0.67 19.96
N LEU A 5 -8.26 -0.62 19.75
CA LEU A 5 -8.37 -1.23 18.42
C LEU A 5 -9.70 -0.91 17.72
N SER A 6 -10.78 -0.61 18.45
CA SER A 6 -12.14 -0.34 17.92
C SER A 6 -12.34 1.03 17.28
N THR A 7 -11.30 1.88 17.36
CA THR A 7 -11.26 3.16 16.63
C THR A 7 -11.51 2.95 15.13
N GLY A 8 -11.98 3.98 14.41
CA GLY A 8 -12.34 3.87 12.99
C GLY A 8 -11.26 3.25 12.09
N LEU A 9 -9.99 3.34 12.51
CA LEU A 9 -8.87 2.72 11.80
C LEU A 9 -8.79 1.19 11.99
N GLY A 10 -9.27 0.60 13.09
CA GLY A 10 -9.31 -0.87 13.21
C GLY A 10 -10.31 -1.51 12.26
N ARG A 11 -11.42 -0.81 11.97
CA ARG A 11 -12.36 -1.21 10.92
C ARG A 11 -11.78 -0.97 9.53
N PHE A 12 -11.09 0.16 9.31
CA PHE A 12 -10.37 0.42 8.07
C PHE A 12 -9.29 -0.65 7.82
N PHE A 13 -8.44 -0.95 8.80
CA PHE A 13 -7.36 -1.94 8.66
C PHE A 13 -7.94 -3.33 8.42
N LEU A 14 -9.00 -3.70 9.13
CA LEU A 14 -9.71 -4.95 8.89
C LEU A 14 -10.32 -5.00 7.48
N HIS A 15 -10.99 -3.93 7.03
CA HIS A 15 -11.56 -3.87 5.68
C HIS A 15 -10.46 -3.89 4.61
N THR A 16 -9.38 -3.12 4.77
CA THR A 16 -8.25 -3.10 3.85
C THR A 16 -7.55 -4.45 3.80
N VAL A 17 -7.34 -5.12 4.93
CA VAL A 17 -6.74 -6.47 4.99
C VAL A 17 -7.68 -7.51 4.38
N LEU A 18 -8.98 -7.49 4.70
CA LEU A 18 -9.96 -8.41 4.12
C LEU A 18 -10.15 -8.18 2.62
N SER A 19 -10.17 -6.92 2.18
CA SER A 19 -10.23 -6.55 0.77
C SER A 19 -8.94 -6.93 0.04
N LEU A 20 -7.76 -6.76 0.65
CA LEU A 20 -6.51 -7.27 0.09
C LEU A 20 -6.59 -8.78 -0.04
N VAL A 21 -6.86 -9.54 1.04
CA VAL A 21 -6.96 -11.01 0.99
C VAL A 21 -7.99 -11.46 -0.05
N GLY A 22 -9.11 -10.76 -0.19
CA GLY A 22 -10.10 -10.99 -1.24
C GLY A 22 -9.58 -10.71 -2.66
N LEU A 23 -8.85 -9.60 -2.87
CA LEU A 23 -8.20 -9.26 -4.14
C LEU A 23 -7.10 -10.25 -4.51
N ILE A 24 -6.29 -10.68 -3.54
CA ILE A 24 -5.28 -11.74 -3.69
C ILE A 24 -5.97 -13.04 -4.12
N GLY A 25 -7.07 -13.39 -3.46
CA GLY A 25 -7.87 -14.56 -3.80
C GLY A 25 -8.49 -14.52 -5.19
N LEU A 26 -9.05 -13.36 -5.57
CA LEU A 26 -9.63 -13.14 -6.88
C LEU A 26 -8.56 -13.13 -7.99
N GLY A 27 -7.40 -12.53 -7.71
CA GLY A 27 -6.22 -12.52 -8.57
C GLY A 27 -5.78 -13.93 -8.93
N LEU A 28 -5.49 -14.74 -7.91
CA LEU A 28 -5.03 -16.10 -8.11
C LEU A 28 -6.12 -16.97 -8.77
N ALA A 29 -7.39 -16.78 -8.39
CA ALA A 29 -8.52 -17.50 -8.99
C ALA A 29 -8.62 -17.33 -10.50
N PHE A 30 -8.45 -16.10 -10.96
CA PHE A 30 -8.61 -15.80 -12.37
C PHE A 30 -7.34 -16.08 -13.17
N GLU A 31 -6.15 -16.04 -12.57
CA GLU A 31 -4.94 -16.63 -13.18
C GLU A 31 -5.12 -18.12 -13.52
N ALA A 32 -5.77 -18.88 -12.63
CA ALA A 32 -6.08 -20.30 -12.86
C ALA A 32 -7.21 -20.56 -13.85
N LEU A 33 -8.12 -19.59 -14.03
CA LEU A 33 -9.24 -19.67 -14.97
C LEU A 33 -8.91 -19.03 -16.32
N ALA A 34 -7.81 -18.30 -16.43
CA ALA A 34 -7.38 -17.66 -17.66
C ALA A 34 -6.87 -18.75 -18.63
N PRO A 35 -7.54 -18.98 -19.77
CA PRO A 35 -6.99 -19.88 -20.78
C PRO A 35 -5.63 -19.32 -21.26
N HIS A 36 -4.61 -20.17 -21.33
CA HIS A 36 -3.35 -19.85 -21.99
C HIS A 36 -3.60 -19.61 -23.48
N THR A 37 -4.07 -18.42 -23.85
CA THR A 37 -4.34 -18.08 -25.23
C THR A 37 -3.04 -17.76 -25.93
N GLY A 38 -2.44 -18.80 -26.52
CA GLY A 38 -1.60 -18.65 -27.69
C GLY A 38 -2.42 -17.99 -28.81
N THR A 39 -1.88 -16.91 -29.35
CA THR A 39 -2.21 -16.23 -30.61
C THR A 39 -3.34 -16.81 -31.48
N SER A 40 -4.45 -16.09 -31.61
CA SER A 40 -5.10 -15.74 -32.90
C SER A 40 -6.39 -14.94 -32.71
N GLY A 41 -6.66 -14.02 -33.63
CA GLY A 41 -7.51 -12.86 -33.44
C GLY A 41 -9.03 -13.12 -33.35
N SER A 42 -9.69 -12.29 -32.55
CA SER A 42 -11.00 -11.72 -32.83
C SER A 42 -11.23 -10.53 -31.89
N THR A 43 -11.79 -9.45 -32.42
CA THR A 43 -11.97 -8.13 -31.81
C THR A 43 -12.92 -8.10 -30.58
N GLY A 44 -13.37 -9.26 -30.09
CA GLY A 44 -14.12 -9.43 -28.84
C GLY A 44 -13.27 -9.77 -27.61
N SER A 45 -11.96 -9.99 -27.76
CA SER A 45 -11.06 -10.49 -26.71
C SER A 45 -10.37 -9.41 -25.87
N GLY A 46 -10.39 -8.14 -26.28
CA GLY A 46 -9.63 -7.06 -25.63
C GLY A 46 -10.00 -6.87 -24.16
N PHE A 47 -11.29 -6.85 -23.82
CA PHE A 47 -11.74 -6.69 -22.43
C PHE A 47 -11.38 -7.88 -21.54
N LEU A 48 -11.47 -9.11 -22.07
CA LEU A 48 -11.17 -10.33 -21.31
C LEU A 48 -9.66 -10.53 -21.12
N VAL A 49 -8.84 -10.15 -22.12
CA VAL A 49 -7.37 -10.10 -22.00
C VAL A 49 -6.95 -9.01 -21.01
N VAL A 50 -7.64 -7.86 -21.00
CA VAL A 50 -7.41 -6.77 -20.04
C VAL A 50 -7.80 -7.18 -18.63
N LEU A 51 -8.94 -7.85 -18.44
CA LEU A 51 -9.35 -8.38 -17.15
C LEU A 51 -8.37 -9.46 -16.67
N GLY A 52 -7.91 -10.33 -17.58
CA GLY A 52 -6.83 -11.30 -17.34
C GLY A 52 -5.52 -10.67 -16.89
N GLY A 53 -5.03 -9.67 -17.63
CA GLY A 53 -3.83 -8.94 -17.26
C GLY A 53 -3.97 -8.20 -15.94
N ALA A 54 -5.11 -7.54 -15.68
CA ALA A 54 -5.36 -6.82 -14.44
C ALA A 54 -5.43 -7.76 -13.23
N VAL A 55 -6.03 -8.93 -13.41
CA VAL A 55 -6.09 -9.97 -12.37
C VAL A 55 -4.70 -10.57 -12.12
N ASN A 56 -3.98 -11.00 -13.16
CA ASN A 56 -2.64 -11.57 -12.99
C ASN A 56 -1.69 -10.55 -12.36
N PHE A 57 -1.82 -9.28 -12.75
CA PHE A 57 -1.13 -8.18 -12.11
C PHE A 57 -1.46 -8.06 -10.62
N VAL A 58 -2.73 -8.15 -10.23
CA VAL A 58 -3.13 -8.18 -8.80
C VAL A 58 -2.54 -9.39 -8.09
N ALA A 59 -2.54 -10.57 -8.72
CA ALA A 59 -1.98 -11.80 -8.19
C ALA A 59 -0.45 -11.71 -8.00
N GLU A 60 0.26 -11.10 -8.95
CA GLU A 60 1.70 -10.92 -8.90
C GLU A 60 2.08 -9.88 -7.84
N ILE A 61 1.36 -8.76 -7.77
CA ILE A 61 1.51 -7.77 -6.69
C ILE A 61 1.27 -8.42 -5.33
N ALA A 62 0.22 -9.23 -5.22
CA ALA A 62 -0.09 -9.97 -4.01
C ALA A 62 1.06 -10.88 -3.57
N ALA A 63 1.62 -11.63 -4.51
CA ALA A 63 2.75 -12.51 -4.27
C ALA A 63 4.01 -11.73 -3.84
N GLN A 64 4.30 -10.62 -4.51
CA GLN A 64 5.49 -9.81 -4.25
C GLN A 64 5.40 -8.97 -2.96
N THR A 65 4.20 -8.54 -2.55
CA THR A 65 4.02 -7.59 -1.44
C THR A 65 3.31 -8.16 -0.22
N GLY A 66 2.67 -9.34 -0.32
CA GLY A 66 1.88 -9.93 0.76
C GLY A 66 2.68 -10.23 2.04
N TRP A 67 3.97 -10.53 1.93
CA TRP A 67 4.86 -10.77 3.07
C TRP A 67 5.15 -9.50 3.90
N LEU A 68 4.95 -8.30 3.33
CA LEU A 68 5.15 -7.02 4.02
C LEU A 68 4.01 -6.70 5.00
N ILE A 69 2.86 -7.35 4.88
CA ILE A 69 1.67 -7.02 5.68
C ILE A 69 1.95 -7.18 7.17
N LEU A 70 2.51 -8.31 7.61
CA LEU A 70 2.74 -8.57 9.03
C LEU A 70 3.78 -7.62 9.66
N PRO A 71 4.98 -7.39 9.08
CA PRO A 71 5.93 -6.41 9.59
C PRO A 71 5.31 -5.00 9.70
N VAL A 72 4.52 -4.58 8.71
CA VAL A 72 3.85 -3.28 8.73
C VAL A 72 2.85 -3.18 9.88
N VAL A 73 2.07 -4.23 10.12
CA VAL A 73 1.15 -4.28 11.27
C VAL A 73 1.93 -4.21 12.59
N VAL A 74 3.05 -4.92 12.72
CA VAL A 74 3.92 -4.86 13.91
C VAL A 74 4.37 -3.43 14.18
N VAL A 75 4.91 -2.73 13.17
CA VAL A 75 5.31 -1.33 13.29
C VAL A 75 4.14 -0.44 13.70
N CYS A 76 2.95 -0.64 13.11
CA CYS A 76 1.76 0.10 13.49
C CYS A 76 1.36 -0.12 14.96
N LEU A 77 1.45 -1.36 15.43
CA LEU A 77 1.18 -1.71 16.83
C LEU A 77 2.21 -1.08 17.78
N LEU A 78 3.49 -1.04 17.39
CA LEU A 78 4.56 -0.35 18.14
C LEU A 78 4.30 1.15 18.23
N ILE A 79 3.99 1.82 17.11
CA ILE A 79 3.65 3.24 17.07
C ILE A 79 2.44 3.53 17.99
N ARG A 80 1.47 2.62 18.05
CA ARG A 80 0.30 2.72 18.91
C ARG A 80 0.53 2.33 20.36
N ARG A 81 1.77 1.99 20.74
CA ARG A 81 2.16 1.50 22.06
C ARG A 81 1.35 0.27 22.50
N LEU A 82 0.97 -0.58 21.55
CA LEU A 82 0.32 -1.87 21.76
C LEU A 82 1.38 -2.99 21.78
N TYR A 83 2.40 -2.82 22.63
CA TYR A 83 3.60 -3.67 22.67
C TYR A 83 3.29 -5.17 22.78
N PRO A 84 2.32 -5.63 23.59
CA PRO A 84 2.02 -7.06 23.69
C PRO A 84 1.64 -7.69 22.34
N LEU A 85 0.80 -7.01 21.54
CA LEU A 85 0.42 -7.52 20.22
C LEU A 85 1.56 -7.39 19.21
N ALA A 86 2.33 -6.31 19.30
CA ALA A 86 3.49 -6.12 18.42
C ALA A 86 4.52 -7.22 18.63
N VAL A 87 4.81 -7.59 19.88
CA VAL A 87 5.72 -8.68 20.24
C VAL A 87 5.16 -10.01 19.74
N TYR A 88 3.88 -10.30 19.98
CA TYR A 88 3.24 -11.51 19.46
C TYR A 88 3.38 -11.63 17.95
N LEU A 89 2.95 -10.60 17.23
CA LEU A 89 2.94 -10.62 15.77
C LEU A 89 4.36 -10.63 15.18
N GLY A 90 5.30 -9.94 15.83
CA GLY A 90 6.72 -9.98 15.47
C GLY A 90 7.32 -11.37 15.61
N VAL A 91 7.05 -12.06 16.73
CA VAL A 91 7.49 -13.45 16.96
C VAL A 91 6.85 -14.39 15.93
N VAL A 92 5.55 -14.27 15.67
CA VAL A 92 4.85 -15.08 14.66
C VAL A 92 5.47 -14.90 13.28
N THR A 93 5.76 -13.66 12.89
CA THR A 93 6.35 -13.33 11.58
C THR A 93 7.77 -13.87 11.46
N ALA A 94 8.63 -13.60 12.45
CA ALA A 94 10.02 -14.05 12.44
C ALA A 94 10.13 -15.58 12.48
N GLY A 95 9.34 -16.24 13.33
CA GLY A 95 9.37 -17.69 13.42
C GLY A 95 8.82 -18.38 12.17
N ALA A 96 7.83 -17.79 11.47
CA ALA A 96 7.38 -18.31 10.19
C ALA A 96 8.47 -18.22 9.11
N ALA A 97 9.21 -17.11 9.04
CA ALA A 97 10.35 -16.97 8.13
C ALA A 97 11.45 -18.00 8.43
N ILE A 98 11.76 -18.23 9.72
CA ILE A 98 12.72 -19.25 10.13
C ILE A 98 12.23 -20.65 9.75
N LEU A 99 10.97 -20.98 10.00
CA LEU A 99 10.38 -22.28 9.66
C LEU A 99 10.43 -22.56 8.16
N VAL A 100 10.12 -21.56 7.35
CA VAL A 100 10.19 -21.66 5.89
C VAL A 100 11.65 -21.89 5.44
N SER A 101 12.59 -21.08 5.90
CA SER A 101 14.01 -21.22 5.54
C SER A 101 14.60 -22.57 5.98
N ALA A 102 14.30 -23.01 7.20
CA ALA A 102 14.72 -24.31 7.71
C ALA A 102 14.09 -25.46 6.92
N GLY A 103 12.81 -25.34 6.57
CA GLY A 103 12.11 -26.34 5.78
C GLY A 103 12.64 -26.46 4.35
N ILE A 104 13.02 -25.35 3.71
CA ILE A 104 13.68 -25.37 2.40
C ILE A 104 15.02 -26.10 2.50
N LEU A 105 15.84 -25.77 3.50
CA LEU A 105 17.13 -26.43 3.71
C LEU A 105 16.98 -27.94 3.93
N LEU A 106 15.99 -28.35 4.74
CA LEU A 106 15.68 -29.75 5.00
C LEU A 106 15.18 -30.46 3.73
N THR A 107 14.31 -29.81 2.95
CA THR A 107 13.81 -30.38 1.69
C THR A 107 14.95 -30.58 0.70
N ASN A 108 15.86 -29.61 0.57
CA ASN A 108 17.04 -29.74 -0.28
C ASN A 108 17.97 -30.87 0.18
N ALA A 109 18.16 -31.03 1.48
CA ALA A 109 18.96 -32.14 2.04
C ALA A 109 18.34 -33.52 1.76
N LEU A 110 17.01 -33.63 1.79
CA LEU A 110 16.28 -34.89 1.57
C LEU A 110 16.04 -35.20 0.08
N ALA A 111 15.86 -34.17 -0.76
CA ALA A 111 15.62 -34.28 -2.19
C ALA A 111 16.82 -34.84 -2.98
N VAL A 112 18.03 -34.71 -2.45
CA VAL A 112 19.24 -35.40 -2.97
C VAL A 112 19.06 -36.93 -2.95
N SER A 113 18.15 -37.49 -2.13
CA SER A 113 17.96 -38.94 -1.98
C SER A 113 16.79 -39.56 -2.77
N LYS A 114 15.76 -38.78 -3.14
CA LYS A 114 14.58 -39.29 -3.87
C LYS A 114 13.98 -38.18 -4.73
N GLY A 115 13.99 -38.38 -6.05
CA GLY A 115 13.57 -37.40 -7.04
C GLY A 115 12.25 -36.70 -6.74
N GLY A 116 12.34 -35.41 -6.39
CA GLY A 116 11.53 -34.39 -7.06
C GLY A 116 10.26 -33.85 -6.40
N SER A 117 9.86 -34.24 -5.19
CA SER A 117 8.67 -33.64 -4.55
C SER A 117 8.99 -32.78 -3.32
N THR A 118 8.62 -31.50 -3.36
CA THR A 118 8.69 -30.59 -2.20
C THR A 118 7.75 -31.05 -1.08
N LEU A 119 8.27 -31.15 0.16
CA LEU A 119 7.49 -31.61 1.33
C LEU A 119 6.38 -30.64 1.75
N PHE A 120 6.54 -29.36 1.47
CA PHE A 120 5.54 -28.33 1.75
C PHE A 120 5.68 -27.15 0.77
N SER A 121 4.62 -26.37 0.66
CA SER A 121 4.55 -25.14 -0.14
C SER A 121 4.83 -23.93 0.74
N VAL A 122 5.88 -23.17 0.40
CA VAL A 122 6.24 -21.91 1.07
C VAL A 122 5.09 -20.91 1.04
N GLY A 123 4.43 -20.81 -0.13
CA GLY A 123 3.30 -19.90 -0.30
C GLY A 123 2.12 -20.24 0.62
N SER A 124 1.85 -21.53 0.81
CA SER A 124 0.76 -21.99 1.68
C SER A 124 1.06 -21.73 3.16
N VAL A 125 2.32 -21.91 3.60
CA VAL A 125 2.75 -21.53 4.97
C VAL A 125 2.53 -20.04 5.20
N HIS A 126 3.00 -19.19 4.28
CA HIS A 126 2.86 -17.74 4.39
C HIS A 126 1.39 -17.30 4.42
N LEU A 127 0.53 -17.87 3.57
CA LEU A 127 -0.89 -17.54 3.53
C LEU A 127 -1.57 -17.87 4.85
N VAL A 128 -1.41 -19.10 5.35
CA VAL A 128 -2.02 -19.57 6.59
C VAL A 128 -1.56 -18.74 7.78
N VAL A 129 -0.25 -18.51 7.91
CA VAL A 129 0.28 -17.71 9.02
C VAL A 129 -0.22 -16.26 8.94
N THR A 130 -0.22 -15.65 7.76
CA THR A 130 -0.64 -14.26 7.59
C THR A 130 -2.13 -14.07 7.91
N CYS A 131 -2.99 -14.86 7.27
CA CYS A 131 -4.44 -14.79 7.51
C CYS A 131 -4.78 -15.12 8.97
N GLY A 132 -4.19 -16.17 9.53
CA GLY A 132 -4.45 -16.60 10.89
C GLY A 132 -3.96 -15.60 11.95
N ALA A 133 -2.76 -15.04 11.78
CA ALA A 133 -2.22 -14.04 12.71
C ALA A 133 -3.03 -12.74 12.69
N LEU A 134 -3.40 -12.25 11.50
CA LEU A 134 -4.25 -11.06 11.36
C LEU A 134 -5.63 -11.30 11.96
N LEU A 135 -6.23 -12.47 11.70
CA LEU A 135 -7.49 -12.85 12.32
C LEU A 135 -7.37 -12.83 13.85
N LEU A 136 -6.37 -13.48 14.45
CA LEU A 136 -6.20 -13.51 15.90
C LEU A 136 -6.01 -12.11 16.52
N VAL A 137 -5.28 -11.22 15.84
CA VAL A 137 -5.04 -9.84 16.32
C VAL A 137 -6.29 -8.97 16.21
N PHE A 138 -7.06 -9.08 15.13
CA PHE A 138 -8.18 -8.19 14.81
C PHE A 138 -9.57 -8.75 15.14
N LEU A 139 -9.72 -10.04 15.41
CA LEU A 139 -10.98 -10.67 15.83
C LEU A 139 -11.66 -9.97 17.03
N PRO A 140 -10.93 -9.46 18.05
CA PRO A 140 -11.55 -8.72 19.16
C PRO A 140 -12.26 -7.44 18.73
N VAL A 141 -11.91 -6.87 17.58
CA VAL A 141 -12.50 -5.64 17.01
C VAL A 141 -13.83 -5.91 16.32
N ILE A 142 -14.03 -7.15 15.86
CA ILE A 142 -15.20 -7.56 15.10
C ILE A 142 -16.40 -7.73 16.04
N PRO A 143 -17.58 -7.16 15.71
CA PRO A 143 -18.81 -7.37 16.47
C PRO A 143 -19.12 -8.86 16.58
N ALA A 144 -19.63 -9.31 17.74
CA ALA A 144 -19.89 -10.74 17.98
C ALA A 144 -20.72 -11.41 16.88
N ARG A 145 -21.73 -10.70 16.33
CA ARG A 145 -22.58 -11.19 15.23
C ARG A 145 -21.84 -11.40 13.90
N GLY A 146 -20.74 -10.69 13.66
CA GLY A 146 -19.94 -10.77 12.42
C GLY A 146 -18.75 -11.72 12.51
N ARG A 147 -18.32 -12.12 13.71
CA ARG A 147 -17.08 -12.91 13.91
C ARG A 147 -17.12 -14.23 13.13
N THR A 148 -18.21 -14.98 13.24
CA THR A 148 -18.36 -16.27 12.57
C THR A 148 -18.25 -16.12 11.06
N TRP A 149 -18.94 -15.14 10.48
CA TRP A 149 -18.90 -14.87 9.05
C TRP A 149 -17.53 -14.40 8.57
N THR A 150 -16.82 -13.57 9.35
CA THR A 150 -15.45 -13.18 8.99
C THR A 150 -14.48 -14.36 9.03
N ILE A 151 -14.60 -15.24 10.04
CA ILE A 151 -13.77 -16.45 10.12
C ILE A 151 -14.04 -17.34 8.92
N ILE A 152 -15.31 -17.63 8.62
CA ILE A 152 -15.70 -18.45 7.47
C ILE A 152 -15.18 -17.82 6.17
N GLY A 153 -15.37 -16.50 5.98
CA GLY A 153 -14.93 -15.80 4.78
C GLY A 153 -13.43 -15.89 4.54
N ILE A 154 -12.60 -15.68 5.58
CA ILE A 154 -11.14 -15.78 5.46
C ILE A 154 -10.72 -17.23 5.17
N VAL A 155 -11.31 -18.21 5.86
CA VAL A 155 -10.98 -19.63 5.66
C VAL A 155 -11.36 -20.06 4.25
N VAL A 156 -12.54 -19.68 3.76
CA VAL A 156 -12.98 -19.98 2.39
C VAL A 156 -12.10 -19.30 1.36
N ALA A 157 -11.73 -18.02 1.56
CA ALA A 157 -10.83 -17.30 0.64
C ALA A 157 -9.43 -17.94 0.58
N ALA A 158 -8.86 -18.30 1.74
CA ALA A 158 -7.57 -18.98 1.79
C ALA A 158 -7.63 -20.39 1.16
N ALA A 159 -8.71 -21.14 1.41
CA ALA A 159 -8.94 -22.44 0.79
C ALA A 159 -9.09 -22.33 -0.73
N ALA A 160 -9.80 -21.31 -1.22
CA ALA A 160 -9.95 -21.06 -2.64
C ALA A 160 -8.60 -20.79 -3.31
N VAL A 161 -7.79 -19.87 -2.75
CA VAL A 161 -6.42 -19.58 -3.22
C VAL A 161 -5.59 -20.86 -3.39
N GLU A 162 -5.63 -21.73 -2.39
CA GLU A 162 -4.82 -22.94 -2.38
C GLU A 162 -5.37 -24.04 -3.30
N ALA A 163 -6.69 -24.15 -3.42
CA ALA A 163 -7.33 -25.04 -4.41
C ALA A 163 -6.94 -24.65 -5.83
N ILE A 164 -6.94 -23.35 -6.11
CA ILE A 164 -6.53 -22.76 -7.39
C ILE A 164 -5.05 -23.08 -7.68
N ARG A 165 -4.15 -22.88 -6.71
CA ARG A 165 -2.72 -23.22 -6.85
C ARG A 165 -2.46 -24.71 -7.05
N ALA A 166 -3.32 -25.56 -6.50
CA ALA A 166 -3.24 -27.01 -6.69
C ALA A 166 -3.80 -27.45 -8.05
N ILE A 167 -4.81 -26.75 -8.58
CA ILE A 167 -5.42 -27.04 -9.90
C ILE A 167 -4.52 -26.60 -11.05
N THR A 168 -3.73 -25.52 -10.89
CA THR A 168 -2.82 -25.03 -11.94
C THR A 168 -1.52 -25.83 -12.07
N ASP A 169 -1.42 -27.01 -11.43
CA ASP A 169 -0.21 -27.85 -11.34
C ASP A 169 1.06 -27.11 -10.86
N ALA A 170 0.91 -25.91 -10.29
CA ALA A 170 2.02 -25.11 -9.78
C ALA A 170 2.63 -25.71 -8.50
N VAL A 171 1.84 -26.48 -7.75
CA VAL A 171 2.22 -27.07 -6.45
C VAL A 171 1.44 -28.36 -6.20
N SER A 172 2.10 -29.42 -5.75
CA SER A 172 1.42 -30.68 -5.40
C SER A 172 0.48 -30.52 -4.21
N LEU A 173 -0.66 -31.24 -4.21
CA LEU A 173 -1.64 -31.21 -3.11
C LEU A 173 -1.00 -31.52 -1.75
N TRP A 174 -0.05 -32.47 -1.71
CA TRP A 174 0.68 -32.82 -0.50
C TRP A 174 1.54 -31.67 0.02
N ALA A 175 2.15 -30.88 -0.87
CA ALA A 175 2.91 -29.71 -0.48
C ALA A 175 2.01 -28.62 0.11
N VAL A 176 0.80 -28.43 -0.44
CA VAL A 176 -0.20 -27.51 0.14
C VAL A 176 -0.59 -27.94 1.55
N LEU A 177 -0.97 -29.21 1.74
CA LEU A 177 -1.35 -29.76 3.04
C LEU A 177 -0.21 -29.68 4.07
N GLY A 178 1.02 -29.99 3.64
CA GLY A 178 2.21 -29.83 4.48
C GLY A 178 2.41 -28.39 4.93
N GLY A 179 2.18 -27.42 4.03
CA GLY A 179 2.25 -26.00 4.35
C GLY A 179 1.18 -25.56 5.36
N TRP A 180 -0.04 -26.09 5.24
CA TRP A 180 -1.12 -25.83 6.20
C TRP A 180 -0.81 -26.37 7.59
N LEU A 181 -0.32 -27.61 7.67
CA LEU A 181 0.03 -28.24 8.93
C LEU A 181 1.11 -27.44 9.67
N ILE A 182 2.17 -27.04 8.96
CA ILE A 182 3.25 -26.21 9.52
C ILE A 182 2.71 -24.87 9.99
N GLY A 183 1.96 -24.17 9.13
CA GLY A 183 1.40 -22.85 9.43
C GLY A 183 0.45 -22.85 10.63
N LEU A 184 -0.50 -23.79 10.67
CA LEU A 184 -1.46 -23.92 11.76
C LEU A 184 -0.80 -24.32 13.07
N THR A 185 0.17 -25.25 13.03
CA THR A 185 0.93 -25.66 14.21
C THR A 185 1.70 -24.48 14.79
N TRP A 186 2.36 -23.70 13.94
CA TRP A 186 3.08 -22.50 14.37
C TRP A 186 2.15 -21.45 14.98
N LEU A 187 1.00 -21.20 14.38
CA LEU A 187 -0.03 -20.30 14.93
C LEU A 187 -0.55 -20.80 16.28
N TRP A 188 -0.77 -22.10 16.43
CA TRP A 188 -1.25 -22.69 17.69
C TRP A 188 -0.21 -22.55 18.81
N VAL A 189 1.04 -22.93 18.56
CA VAL A 189 2.14 -22.83 19.53
C VAL A 189 2.35 -21.37 19.95
N SER A 190 2.45 -20.46 18.98
CA SER A 190 2.66 -19.04 19.26
C SER A 190 1.48 -18.42 20.02
N ALA A 191 0.24 -18.72 19.65
CA ALA A 191 -0.96 -18.22 20.34
C ALA A 191 -1.09 -18.81 21.76
N TRP A 192 -0.71 -20.07 21.96
CA TRP A 192 -0.65 -20.70 23.28
C TRP A 192 0.40 -20.02 24.17
N ALA A 193 1.62 -19.84 23.66
CA ALA A 193 2.70 -19.16 24.38
C ALA A 193 2.31 -17.72 24.75
N PHE A 194 1.71 -16.98 23.81
CA PHE A 194 1.23 -15.63 24.05
C PHE A 194 0.13 -15.56 25.12
N ARG A 195 -0.84 -16.47 25.08
CA ARG A 195 -1.89 -16.57 26.11
C ARG A 195 -1.31 -16.84 27.48
N ARG A 196 -0.28 -17.69 27.58
CA ARG A 196 0.42 -17.99 28.82
C ARG A 196 1.20 -16.79 29.34
N TRP A 197 1.87 -16.05 28.45
CA TRP A 197 2.57 -14.81 28.79
C TRP A 197 1.61 -13.75 29.33
N ARG A 198 0.50 -13.48 28.62
CA ARG A 198 -0.50 -12.47 29.02
C ARG A 198 -1.15 -12.76 30.38
N ARG A 199 -1.30 -14.04 30.77
CA ARG A 199 -1.88 -14.42 32.07
C ARG A 199 -0.95 -14.08 33.25
N ARG A 200 0.36 -13.93 33.02
CA ARG A 200 1.32 -13.54 34.07
C ARG A 200 1.24 -12.06 34.45
N ASP A 201 0.80 -11.19 33.54
CA ASP A 201 0.72 -9.73 33.76
C ASP A 201 -0.59 -9.27 34.45
N GLY A 202 -1.48 -10.19 34.82
CA GLY A 202 -2.75 -9.90 35.49
C GLY A 202 -3.82 -9.27 34.58
N PRO A 203 -5.12 -9.38 34.93
CA PRO A 203 -6.17 -8.67 34.21
C PRO A 203 -6.01 -7.15 34.41
N TRP A 204 -6.30 -6.38 33.36
CA TRP A 204 -6.46 -4.92 33.50
C TRP A 204 -7.61 -4.67 34.49
N PRO A 205 -7.47 -3.72 35.44
CA PRO A 205 -8.58 -3.35 36.31
C PRO A 205 -9.76 -2.97 35.43
N VAL A 206 -10.85 -3.70 35.58
CA VAL A 206 -12.09 -3.40 34.87
C VAL A 206 -12.69 -2.18 35.56
N LEU A 207 -12.74 -1.05 34.86
CA LEU A 207 -13.50 0.13 35.28
C LEU A 207 -14.99 -0.24 35.22
N HIS A 208 -15.51 -0.78 36.33
CA HIS A 208 -16.91 -1.17 36.49
C HIS A 208 -17.84 0.02 36.73
N SER A 209 -17.29 1.17 37.12
CA SER A 209 -18.02 2.43 37.30
C SER A 209 -17.65 3.41 36.19
N GLY A 210 -18.65 4.12 35.66
CA GLY A 210 -18.39 5.35 34.90
C GLY A 210 -17.54 6.30 35.76
N LEU A 211 -16.74 7.15 35.10
CA LEU A 211 -15.94 8.15 35.81
C LEU A 211 -16.85 8.95 36.76
N PRO A 212 -16.46 9.12 38.03
CA PRO A 212 -17.15 10.01 38.96
C PRO A 212 -17.39 11.39 38.33
N VAL A 213 -18.49 12.05 38.65
CA VAL A 213 -18.86 13.35 38.04
C VAL A 213 -17.79 14.42 38.32
N GLU A 214 -17.02 14.24 39.39
CA GLU A 214 -15.88 15.08 39.77
C GLU A 214 -14.70 14.95 38.78
N ASP A 215 -14.54 13.78 38.15
CA ASP A 215 -13.52 13.49 37.14
C ASP A 215 -13.93 13.95 35.73
N ARG A 216 -15.05 14.67 35.58
CA ARG A 216 -15.49 15.23 34.30
C ARG A 216 -14.45 16.17 33.68
N ARG A 217 -13.58 16.78 34.50
CA ARG A 217 -12.42 17.58 34.05
C ARG A 217 -11.28 16.74 33.44
N ALA A 218 -11.26 15.44 33.71
CA ALA A 218 -10.34 14.47 33.10
C ALA A 218 -10.86 13.90 31.77
N LEU A 219 -12.10 14.25 31.37
CA LEU A 219 -12.62 13.89 30.05
C LEU A 219 -11.86 14.66 28.96
N VAL A 220 -10.98 13.96 28.27
CA VAL A 220 -10.39 14.46 27.03
C VAL A 220 -11.47 14.35 25.94
N PRO A 221 -11.87 15.46 25.29
CA PRO A 221 -12.81 15.41 24.19
C PRO A 221 -12.35 14.38 23.16
N VAL A 222 -13.23 13.48 22.75
CA VAL A 222 -12.94 12.60 21.61
C VAL A 222 -12.66 13.53 20.43
N PRO A 223 -11.47 13.46 19.80
CA PRO A 223 -11.18 14.34 18.68
C PRO A 223 -12.28 14.19 17.64
N VAL A 224 -12.93 15.30 17.31
CA VAL A 224 -13.91 15.35 16.22
C VAL A 224 -13.21 14.77 15.00
N ARG A 225 -13.83 13.75 14.38
CA ARG A 225 -13.26 13.15 13.16
C ARG A 225 -13.22 14.22 12.09
N GLU A 226 -12.03 14.72 11.77
CA GLU A 226 -11.86 15.60 10.62
C GLU A 226 -12.34 14.87 9.36
N PRO A 227 -13.13 15.53 8.50
CA PRO A 227 -13.56 14.95 7.24
C PRO A 227 -12.35 14.54 6.40
N LEU A 228 -12.42 13.34 5.78
CA LEU A 228 -11.34 12.78 4.97
C LEU A 228 -10.97 13.67 3.77
N LEU A 229 -11.96 14.40 3.25
CA LEU A 229 -11.87 15.40 2.19
C LEU A 229 -12.50 16.69 2.71
N PRO A 230 -11.70 17.68 3.16
CA PRO A 230 -12.22 18.91 3.77
C PRO A 230 -13.21 19.68 2.88
N GLY A 231 -13.00 19.66 1.55
CA GLY A 231 -13.86 20.33 0.57
C GLY A 231 -15.05 19.51 0.07
N GLY A 232 -15.26 18.29 0.58
CA GLY A 232 -16.40 17.43 0.21
C GLY A 232 -16.53 17.25 -1.31
N GLY A 233 -17.74 17.46 -1.84
CA GLY A 233 -18.05 17.31 -3.26
C GLY A 233 -17.26 18.25 -4.18
N ARG A 234 -16.89 19.45 -3.72
CA ARG A 234 -16.07 20.38 -4.51
C ARG A 234 -14.67 19.83 -4.78
N SER A 235 -14.05 19.20 -3.78
CA SER A 235 -12.76 18.53 -3.95
C SER A 235 -12.86 17.40 -4.98
N VAL A 236 -13.93 16.60 -4.94
CA VAL A 236 -14.16 15.53 -5.93
C VAL A 236 -14.28 16.11 -7.34
N LEU A 237 -15.06 17.17 -7.53
CA LEU A 237 -15.19 17.84 -8.82
C LEU A 237 -13.86 18.40 -9.33
N ILE A 238 -13.05 19.00 -8.46
CA ILE A 238 -11.71 19.49 -8.82
C ILE A 238 -10.80 18.34 -9.25
N LEU A 239 -10.80 17.22 -8.51
CA LEU A 239 -9.99 16.05 -8.86
C LEU A 239 -10.45 15.44 -10.19
N CYS A 240 -11.75 15.20 -10.37
CA CYS A 240 -12.28 14.66 -11.62
C CYS A 240 -12.03 15.59 -12.80
N GLY A 241 -12.26 16.90 -12.65
CA GLY A 241 -12.01 17.89 -13.69
C GLY A 241 -10.52 17.98 -14.06
N THR A 242 -9.63 18.01 -13.05
CA THR A 242 -8.18 18.03 -13.29
C THR A 242 -7.73 16.75 -13.98
N TRP A 243 -8.24 15.59 -13.54
CA TRP A 243 -7.92 14.30 -14.14
C TRP A 243 -8.33 14.26 -15.61
N LEU A 244 -9.55 14.69 -15.94
CA LEU A 244 -10.05 14.74 -17.31
C LEU A 244 -9.22 15.68 -18.19
N LEU A 245 -8.89 16.87 -17.69
CA LEU A 245 -8.05 17.83 -18.42
C LEU A 245 -6.65 17.27 -18.68
N LEU A 246 -6.03 16.65 -17.67
CA LEU A 246 -4.73 15.99 -17.83
C LEU A 246 -4.82 14.82 -18.82
N ALA A 247 -5.85 13.98 -18.74
CA ALA A 247 -6.04 12.87 -19.67
C ALA A 247 -6.15 13.39 -21.11
N CYS A 248 -7.01 14.38 -21.37
CA CYS A 248 -7.13 15.00 -22.70
C CYS A 248 -5.81 15.61 -23.19
N ALA A 249 -5.10 16.35 -22.33
CA ALA A 249 -3.84 16.99 -22.70
C ALA A 249 -2.74 15.96 -22.99
N VAL A 250 -2.60 14.94 -22.15
CA VAL A 250 -1.57 13.90 -22.31
C VAL A 250 -1.88 13.03 -23.53
N ILE A 251 -3.14 12.62 -23.73
CA ILE A 251 -3.55 11.87 -24.94
C ILE A 251 -3.29 12.71 -26.19
N GLY A 252 -3.74 13.97 -26.21
CA GLY A 252 -3.54 14.87 -27.35
C GLY A 252 -2.07 15.08 -27.67
N LEU A 253 -1.23 15.30 -26.65
CA LEU A 253 0.22 15.44 -26.83
C LEU A 253 0.86 14.13 -27.32
N GLY A 254 0.43 12.98 -26.79
CA GLY A 254 0.90 11.67 -27.23
C GLY A 254 0.60 11.44 -28.71
N LEU A 255 -0.65 11.67 -29.14
CA LEU A 255 -1.05 11.56 -30.55
C LEU A 255 -0.32 12.56 -31.45
N LEU A 256 -0.03 13.76 -30.96
CA LEU A 256 0.74 14.78 -31.70
C LEU A 256 2.20 14.34 -31.88
N ILE A 257 2.84 13.81 -30.82
CA ILE A 257 4.21 13.30 -30.87
C ILE A 257 4.30 12.09 -31.81
N THR A 258 3.34 11.15 -31.72
CA THR A 258 3.37 9.92 -32.52
C THR A 258 3.00 10.15 -33.98
N GLY A 259 2.05 11.05 -34.26
CA GLY A 259 1.51 11.25 -35.60
C GLY A 259 2.14 12.38 -36.42
N VAL A 260 2.58 13.47 -35.77
CA VAL A 260 2.87 14.74 -36.48
C VAL A 260 4.30 15.22 -36.23
N LEU A 261 4.81 15.17 -35.00
CA LEU A 261 6.09 15.80 -34.63
C LEU A 261 7.30 14.93 -34.97
N SER A 262 7.63 14.82 -36.26
CA SER A 262 8.80 14.08 -36.71
C SER A 262 10.13 14.50 -36.05
N PRO A 263 10.43 15.80 -35.80
CA PRO A 263 11.71 16.17 -35.19
C PRO A 263 11.84 15.66 -33.75
N VAL A 264 10.73 15.61 -33.01
CA VAL A 264 10.70 15.07 -31.63
C VAL A 264 10.97 13.58 -31.66
N ARG A 265 10.36 12.83 -32.58
CA ARG A 265 10.60 11.39 -32.73
C ARG A 265 12.06 11.08 -33.09
N SER A 266 12.66 11.86 -33.99
CA SER A 266 14.08 11.71 -34.35
C SER A 266 15.01 12.00 -33.17
N PHE A 267 14.75 13.07 -32.42
CA PHE A 267 15.50 13.38 -31.20
C PHE A 267 15.36 12.28 -30.14
N ASP A 268 14.12 11.83 -29.89
CA ASP A 268 13.81 10.79 -28.94
C ASP A 268 14.58 9.49 -29.23
N GLN A 269 14.60 9.09 -30.50
CA GLN A 269 15.31 7.89 -30.96
C GLN A 269 16.82 8.04 -30.78
N ALA A 270 17.41 9.17 -31.23
CA ALA A 270 18.85 9.41 -31.12
C ALA A 270 19.36 9.39 -29.67
N VAL A 271 18.56 9.91 -28.72
CA VAL A 271 18.93 9.87 -27.29
C VAL A 271 18.95 8.43 -26.77
N VAL A 272 17.97 7.62 -27.15
CA VAL A 272 17.88 6.23 -26.67
C VAL A 272 18.97 5.35 -27.31
N GLU A 273 19.27 5.56 -28.59
CA GLU A 273 20.39 4.92 -29.28
C GLU A 273 21.72 5.25 -28.60
N TRP A 274 21.96 6.53 -28.28
CA TRP A 274 23.16 6.93 -27.54
C TRP A 274 23.27 6.20 -26.20
N PHE A 275 22.18 6.06 -25.45
CA PHE A 275 22.19 5.29 -24.21
C PHE A 275 22.48 3.80 -24.45
N ALA A 276 21.92 3.20 -25.49
CA ALA A 276 22.11 1.79 -25.81
C ALA A 276 23.55 1.48 -26.22
N GLU A 277 24.19 2.36 -26.99
CA GLU A 277 25.58 2.23 -27.42
C GLU A 277 26.60 2.42 -26.28
N ASN A 278 26.24 3.22 -25.26
CA ASN A 278 27.14 3.57 -24.15
C ASN A 278 26.94 2.70 -22.90
N ARG A 279 26.36 1.50 -23.05
CA ARG A 279 26.10 0.62 -21.91
C ARG A 279 27.37 0.00 -21.33
N THR A 280 27.45 -0.04 -20.01
CA THR A 280 28.51 -0.74 -19.26
C THR A 280 27.89 -1.50 -18.09
N ASP A 281 28.57 -2.54 -17.60
CA ASP A 281 28.04 -3.36 -16.48
C ASP A 281 27.75 -2.54 -15.22
N THR A 282 28.60 -1.56 -14.91
CA THR A 282 28.39 -0.65 -13.77
C THR A 282 27.12 0.17 -13.94
N TRP A 283 26.92 0.78 -15.11
CA TRP A 283 25.72 1.57 -15.39
C TRP A 283 24.47 0.70 -15.53
N ASN A 284 24.61 -0.54 -16.01
CA ASN A 284 23.53 -1.54 -16.04
C ASN A 284 23.03 -1.84 -14.62
N ALA A 285 23.94 -2.08 -13.67
CA ALA A 285 23.60 -2.33 -12.28
C ALA A 285 22.93 -1.10 -11.62
N LEU A 286 23.49 0.10 -11.83
CA LEU A 286 22.94 1.34 -11.29
C LEU A 286 21.55 1.66 -11.88
N ALA A 287 21.37 1.50 -13.19
CA ALA A 287 20.09 1.70 -13.85
C ALA A 287 19.05 0.68 -13.36
N THR A 288 19.45 -0.58 -13.14
CA THR A 288 18.58 -1.62 -12.58
C THR A 288 18.13 -1.26 -11.16
N MET A 289 19.07 -0.87 -10.30
CA MET A 289 18.77 -0.43 -8.94
C MET A 289 17.85 0.80 -8.94
N ALA A 290 18.17 1.83 -9.71
CA ALA A 290 17.37 3.05 -9.78
C ALA A 290 15.95 2.77 -10.33
N GLY A 291 15.84 1.93 -11.35
CA GLY A 291 14.56 1.52 -11.95
C GLY A 291 13.65 0.75 -10.99
N SER A 292 14.22 0.01 -10.03
CA SER A 292 13.46 -0.77 -9.04
C SER A 292 12.50 0.09 -8.21
N PHE A 293 12.86 1.35 -7.95
CA PHE A 293 12.05 2.31 -7.20
C PHE A 293 10.79 2.77 -7.96
N GLY A 294 10.75 2.61 -9.28
CA GLY A 294 9.58 2.94 -10.11
C GLY A 294 8.69 1.74 -10.41
N THR A 295 9.04 0.54 -9.94
CA THR A 295 8.26 -0.68 -10.24
C THR A 295 6.92 -0.65 -9.50
N THR A 296 5.89 -1.20 -10.13
CA THR A 296 4.56 -1.19 -9.52
C THR A 296 4.51 -1.95 -8.20
N GLY A 297 5.14 -3.14 -8.12
CA GLY A 297 5.26 -3.90 -6.88
C GLY A 297 5.98 -3.10 -5.78
N GLY A 298 7.07 -2.42 -6.13
CA GLY A 298 7.82 -1.54 -5.22
C GLY A 298 6.97 -0.38 -4.68
N ILE A 299 6.26 0.33 -5.58
CA ILE A 299 5.40 1.46 -5.21
C ILE A 299 4.23 1.01 -4.33
N ILE A 300 3.58 -0.11 -4.64
CA ILE A 300 2.47 -0.65 -3.84
C ILE A 300 2.96 -1.09 -2.46
N GLY A 301 4.08 -1.82 -2.39
CA GLY A 301 4.70 -2.19 -1.12
C GLY A 301 5.02 -0.96 -0.27
N ALA A 302 5.61 0.06 -0.88
CA ALA A 302 5.92 1.32 -0.22
C ALA A 302 4.65 2.09 0.21
N LEU A 303 3.56 2.06 -0.57
CA LEU A 303 2.26 2.64 -0.24
C LEU A 303 1.62 1.96 0.98
N ILE A 304 1.68 0.62 1.05
CA ILE A 304 1.19 -0.15 2.21
C ILE A 304 1.97 0.25 3.46
N VAL A 305 3.30 0.25 3.38
CA VAL A 305 4.19 0.58 4.50
C VAL A 305 3.97 2.01 4.97
N THR A 306 4.09 2.99 4.07
CA THR A 306 3.97 4.42 4.41
C THR A 306 2.57 4.78 4.84
N GLY A 307 1.54 4.28 4.13
CA GLY A 307 0.14 4.48 4.48
C GLY A 307 -0.17 4.00 5.90
N ALA A 308 0.34 2.83 6.26
CA ALA A 308 0.15 2.28 7.60
C ALA A 308 0.93 3.07 8.68
N ILE A 309 2.19 3.45 8.42
CA ILE A 309 2.99 4.31 9.31
C ILE A 309 2.28 5.64 9.58
N PHE A 310 1.84 6.34 8.52
CA PHE A 310 1.14 7.63 8.67
C PHE A 310 -0.21 7.45 9.36
N SER A 311 -1.00 6.43 9.00
CA SER A 311 -2.25 6.13 9.70
C SER A 311 -2.04 5.82 11.20
N ALA A 312 -0.96 5.14 11.55
CA ALA A 312 -0.61 4.83 12.93
C ALA A 312 -0.11 6.07 13.70
N ALA A 313 0.78 6.85 13.10
CA ALA A 313 1.44 8.00 13.72
C ALA A 313 0.50 9.21 13.86
N THR A 314 -0.27 9.52 12.80
CA THR A 314 -1.16 10.68 12.77
C THR A 314 -2.53 10.40 13.38
N ARG A 315 -2.91 9.12 13.49
CA ARG A 315 -4.27 8.66 13.82
C ARG A 315 -5.35 9.17 12.85
N ARG A 316 -4.96 9.62 11.64
CA ARG A 316 -5.85 10.11 10.58
C ARG A 316 -5.72 9.25 9.34
N GLY A 317 -6.84 9.02 8.64
CA GLY A 317 -6.86 8.28 7.37
C GLY A 317 -6.53 9.16 6.14
N ALA A 318 -6.68 10.48 6.25
CA ALA A 318 -6.49 11.41 5.13
C ALA A 318 -5.12 11.31 4.44
N PRO A 319 -3.97 11.19 5.15
CA PRO A 319 -2.66 11.00 4.51
C PRO A 319 -2.57 9.77 3.61
N THR A 320 -3.16 8.66 4.06
CA THR A 320 -3.16 7.39 3.34
C THR A 320 -4.07 7.46 2.12
N ILE A 321 -5.27 8.04 2.28
CA ILE A 321 -6.22 8.20 1.18
C ILE A 321 -5.68 9.17 0.11
N PHE A 322 -4.97 10.22 0.51
CA PHE A 322 -4.25 11.10 -0.40
C PHE A 322 -3.29 10.31 -1.31
N LEU A 323 -2.39 9.51 -0.74
CA LEU A 323 -1.43 8.72 -1.53
C LEU A 323 -2.13 7.69 -2.42
N ILE A 324 -3.16 7.00 -1.90
CA ILE A 324 -3.95 6.05 -2.69
C ILE A 324 -4.61 6.77 -3.88
N THR A 325 -5.22 7.93 -3.64
CA THR A 325 -5.89 8.71 -4.71
C THR A 325 -4.88 9.16 -5.76
N ALA A 326 -3.70 9.61 -5.34
CA ALA A 326 -2.64 10.05 -6.24
C ALA A 326 -2.15 8.89 -7.13
N VAL A 327 -1.83 7.73 -6.53
CA VAL A 327 -1.36 6.54 -7.26
C VAL A 327 -2.45 5.98 -8.19
N VAL A 328 -3.67 5.79 -7.68
CA VAL A 328 -4.77 5.22 -8.48
C VAL A 328 -5.13 6.13 -9.66
N GLY A 329 -5.21 7.45 -9.44
CA GLY A 329 -5.52 8.39 -10.49
C GLY A 329 -4.43 8.47 -11.56
N GLU A 330 -3.16 8.41 -11.17
CA GLU A 330 -2.03 8.33 -12.10
C GLU A 330 -2.07 7.04 -12.91
N THR A 331 -2.25 5.89 -12.26
CA THR A 331 -2.26 4.59 -12.92
C THR A 331 -3.40 4.51 -13.93
N ALA A 332 -4.59 5.02 -13.58
CA ALA A 332 -5.71 5.08 -14.52
C ALA A 332 -5.39 5.96 -15.74
N LEU A 333 -4.77 7.13 -15.53
CA LEU A 333 -4.42 8.04 -16.63
C LEU A 333 -3.37 7.42 -17.54
N TYR A 334 -2.32 6.83 -16.95
CA TYR A 334 -1.27 6.11 -17.67
C TYR A 334 -1.85 4.98 -18.53
N LEU A 335 -2.68 4.10 -17.96
CA LEU A 335 -3.26 2.97 -18.67
C LEU A 335 -4.17 3.43 -19.82
N ILE A 336 -5.07 4.38 -19.56
CA ILE A 336 -5.99 4.89 -20.58
C ILE A 336 -5.25 5.57 -21.72
N THR A 337 -4.27 6.40 -21.39
CA THR A 337 -3.44 7.07 -22.40
C THR A 337 -2.64 6.05 -23.20
N GLY A 338 -2.02 5.08 -22.54
CA GLY A 338 -1.25 4.03 -23.21
C GLY A 338 -2.09 3.24 -24.22
N MET A 339 -3.33 2.92 -23.88
CA MET A 339 -4.26 2.23 -24.79
C MET A 339 -4.63 3.07 -26.01
N ILE A 340 -4.83 4.38 -25.84
CA ILE A 340 -5.29 5.27 -26.92
C ILE A 340 -4.14 5.67 -27.85
N VAL A 341 -2.99 6.02 -27.28
CA VAL A 341 -1.83 6.52 -28.03
C VAL A 341 -1.07 5.37 -28.71
N GLY A 342 -0.96 4.21 -28.04
CA GLY A 342 -0.37 3.00 -28.63
C GLY A 342 1.05 3.19 -29.17
N ARG A 343 1.87 4.04 -28.53
CA ARG A 343 3.20 4.37 -29.05
C ARG A 343 4.11 3.14 -28.98
N PRO A 344 4.78 2.75 -30.09
CA PRO A 344 5.77 1.68 -30.05
C PRO A 344 6.95 2.04 -29.13
N ARG A 345 7.57 1.03 -28.52
CA ARG A 345 8.79 1.19 -27.71
C ARG A 345 9.98 1.57 -28.61
N PRO A 346 11.05 2.15 -28.04
CA PRO A 346 12.27 2.42 -28.80
C PRO A 346 12.84 1.19 -29.49
N ASP A 347 13.26 1.36 -30.74
CA ASP A 347 13.83 0.31 -31.58
C ASP A 347 15.34 0.21 -31.31
N VAL A 348 15.68 -0.30 -30.13
CA VAL A 348 17.05 -0.60 -29.68
C VAL A 348 17.01 -1.89 -28.88
N ASP A 349 18.16 -2.54 -28.67
CA ASP A 349 18.24 -3.67 -27.74
C ASP A 349 17.79 -3.22 -26.34
N HIS A 350 16.84 -3.92 -25.73
CA HIS A 350 16.36 -3.60 -24.37
C HIS A 350 17.19 -4.37 -23.33
N LEU A 351 17.48 -3.73 -22.19
CA LEU A 351 18.25 -4.38 -21.12
C LEU A 351 17.48 -5.48 -20.37
N SER A 352 16.16 -5.58 -20.58
CA SER A 352 15.31 -6.60 -19.95
C SER A 352 14.71 -7.55 -20.95
N GLU A 353 14.85 -8.85 -20.72
CA GLU A 353 14.03 -9.87 -21.36
C GLU A 353 12.57 -9.73 -20.88
N GLY A 354 11.60 -9.66 -21.80
CA GLY A 354 10.18 -9.75 -21.45
C GLY A 354 9.47 -8.44 -21.12
N VAL A 355 9.85 -7.30 -21.71
CA VAL A 355 9.02 -6.08 -21.63
C VAL A 355 7.61 -6.41 -22.16
N PRO A 356 6.54 -6.22 -21.35
CA PRO A 356 5.18 -6.50 -21.81
C PRO A 356 4.88 -5.70 -23.08
N PRO A 357 4.14 -6.25 -24.05
CA PRO A 357 3.77 -5.58 -25.32
C PRO A 357 2.76 -4.45 -25.07
N THR A 358 3.22 -3.43 -24.35
CA THR A 358 2.46 -2.30 -23.82
C THR A 358 3.05 -1.01 -24.37
N SER A 359 2.21 0.01 -24.51
CA SER A 359 2.60 1.33 -25.04
C SER A 359 3.82 1.91 -24.30
N SER A 360 4.69 2.59 -25.06
CA SER A 360 5.80 3.38 -24.52
C SER A 360 5.32 4.67 -23.86
N PHE A 361 4.24 5.27 -24.37
CA PHE A 361 3.77 6.57 -23.90
C PHE A 361 2.50 6.43 -23.04
N PRO A 362 2.40 7.14 -21.91
CA PRO A 362 3.47 7.79 -21.15
C PRO A 362 4.20 6.76 -20.27
N SER A 363 5.32 7.13 -19.64
CA SER A 363 6.04 6.21 -18.74
C SER A 363 5.37 6.04 -17.37
N GLY A 364 4.78 4.87 -17.12
CA GLY A 364 4.15 4.54 -15.83
C GLY A 364 5.14 4.45 -14.66
N HIS A 365 6.38 3.99 -14.88
CA HIS A 365 7.38 3.94 -13.80
C HIS A 365 7.77 5.34 -13.29
N VAL A 366 7.97 6.28 -14.22
CA VAL A 366 8.30 7.67 -13.89
C VAL A 366 7.12 8.35 -13.22
N ALA A 367 5.92 8.20 -13.77
CA ALA A 367 4.72 8.80 -13.21
C ALA A 367 4.39 8.25 -11.80
N ALA A 368 4.47 6.94 -11.60
CA ALA A 368 4.32 6.30 -10.29
C ALA A 368 5.35 6.79 -9.26
N ALA A 369 6.63 6.91 -9.66
CA ALA A 369 7.67 7.45 -8.80
C ALA A 369 7.38 8.91 -8.38
N VAL A 370 6.93 9.76 -9.31
CA VAL A 370 6.58 11.15 -9.03
C VAL A 370 5.44 11.26 -8.03
N VAL A 371 4.33 10.57 -8.27
CA VAL A 371 3.16 10.67 -7.37
C VAL A 371 3.44 10.10 -6.00
N PHE A 372 4.19 8.99 -5.92
CA PHE A 372 4.49 8.36 -4.64
C PHE A 372 5.55 9.12 -3.85
N TYR A 373 6.76 9.33 -4.41
CA TYR A 373 7.85 9.99 -3.69
C TYR A 373 7.58 11.48 -3.48
N GLY A 374 6.96 12.15 -4.46
CA GLY A 374 6.49 13.53 -4.31
C GLY A 374 5.39 13.64 -3.25
N GLY A 375 4.41 12.74 -3.26
CA GLY A 375 3.37 12.67 -2.24
C GLY A 375 3.93 12.40 -0.84
N LEU A 376 4.90 11.48 -0.72
CA LEU A 376 5.58 11.17 0.52
C LEU A 376 6.37 12.38 1.05
N ALA A 377 7.07 13.11 0.18
CA ALA A 377 7.78 14.33 0.55
C ALA A 377 6.83 15.42 1.08
N LEU A 378 5.65 15.58 0.46
CA LEU A 378 4.60 16.49 0.95
C LEU A 378 4.06 16.09 2.33
N LEU A 379 3.84 14.79 2.56
CA LEU A 379 3.44 14.28 3.86
C LEU A 379 4.50 14.51 4.94
N LEU A 380 5.77 14.21 4.63
CA LEU A 380 6.89 14.46 5.54
C LEU A 380 7.02 15.97 5.86
N ARG A 381 6.82 16.84 4.87
CA ARG A 381 6.80 18.31 5.06
C ARG A 381 5.75 18.78 6.06
N VAL A 382 4.58 18.16 6.10
CA VAL A 382 3.51 18.59 7.02
C VAL A 382 3.64 17.98 8.40
N TRP A 383 3.96 16.69 8.47
CA TRP A 383 3.85 15.91 9.70
C TRP A 383 5.19 15.73 10.44
N THR A 384 6.30 16.16 9.84
CA THR A 384 7.64 16.03 10.42
C THR A 384 8.38 17.37 10.41
N ARG A 385 9.00 17.72 11.54
CA ARG A 385 9.86 18.92 11.69
C ARG A 385 11.35 18.59 11.82
N SER A 386 11.75 17.36 11.52
CA SER A 386 13.11 16.85 11.70
C SER A 386 13.90 16.77 10.38
N ARG A 387 15.17 16.36 10.46
CA ARG A 387 16.03 16.06 9.29
C ARG A 387 15.39 15.11 8.27
N LEU A 388 14.42 14.28 8.68
CA LEU A 388 13.68 13.40 7.77
C LEU A 388 12.84 14.19 6.75
N ARG A 389 12.37 15.40 7.11
CA ARG A 389 11.72 16.31 6.17
C ARG A 389 12.67 16.71 5.06
N ASP A 390 13.84 17.22 5.45
CA ASP A 390 14.82 17.77 4.51
C ASP A 390 15.37 16.66 3.63
N LEU A 391 15.64 15.49 4.22
CA LEU A 391 16.03 14.30 3.48
C LEU A 391 14.95 13.86 2.49
N GLY A 392 13.66 13.85 2.88
CA GLY A 392 12.57 13.50 1.97
C GLY A 392 12.41 14.47 0.80
N LEU A 393 12.58 15.78 1.05
CA LEU A 393 12.51 16.80 0.01
C LEU A 393 13.67 16.73 -0.99
N ILE A 394 14.84 16.25 -0.57
CA ILE A 394 16.03 16.07 -1.43
C ILE A 394 15.99 14.72 -2.15
N LEU A 395 15.66 13.63 -1.43
CA LEU A 395 15.68 12.29 -2.00
C LEU A 395 14.56 12.06 -3.03
N ALA A 396 13.38 12.64 -2.84
CA ALA A 396 12.27 12.46 -3.77
C ALA A 396 12.63 12.83 -5.23
N PRO A 397 13.13 14.04 -5.54
CA PRO A 397 13.53 14.38 -6.91
C PRO A 397 14.73 13.55 -7.41
N LEU A 398 15.67 13.17 -6.53
CA LEU A 398 16.81 12.32 -6.92
C LEU A 398 16.36 10.91 -7.33
N ILE A 399 15.42 10.31 -6.60
CA ILE A 399 14.85 9.01 -6.94
C ILE A 399 14.08 9.10 -8.25
N VAL A 400 13.23 10.12 -8.42
CA VAL A 400 12.49 10.35 -9.66
C VAL A 400 13.42 10.49 -10.85
N LEU A 401 14.50 11.27 -10.71
CA LEU A 401 15.50 11.43 -11.76
C LEU A 401 16.23 10.11 -12.06
N GLY A 402 16.60 9.35 -11.04
CA GLY A 402 17.21 8.04 -11.20
C GLY A 402 16.30 7.04 -11.94
N VAL A 403 15.01 7.00 -11.59
CA VAL A 403 14.00 6.16 -12.28
C VAL A 403 13.86 6.59 -13.73
N LEU A 404 13.77 7.91 -14.00
CA LEU A 404 13.68 8.46 -15.34
C LEU A 404 14.86 8.04 -16.20
N LEU A 405 16.08 8.30 -15.73
CA LEU A 405 17.31 7.95 -16.46
C LEU A 405 17.44 6.45 -16.68
N SER A 406 17.04 5.64 -15.68
CA SER A 406 16.98 4.18 -15.81
C SER A 406 16.09 3.74 -16.97
N ARG A 407 14.93 4.38 -17.18
CA ARG A 407 14.01 4.01 -18.27
C ARG A 407 14.56 4.34 -19.66
N LEU A 408 15.28 5.46 -19.79
CA LEU A 408 15.98 5.80 -21.04
C LEU A 408 17.14 4.83 -21.30
N TYR A 409 17.94 4.57 -20.26
CA TYR A 409 19.10 3.68 -20.33
C TYR A 409 18.71 2.22 -20.68
N TRP A 410 17.60 1.74 -20.13
CA TRP A 410 17.03 0.43 -20.45
C TRP A 410 16.49 0.34 -21.88
N GLY A 411 16.36 1.46 -22.59
CA GLY A 411 15.84 1.51 -23.96
C GLY A 411 14.33 1.30 -24.04
N VAL A 412 13.61 1.38 -22.92
CA VAL A 412 12.17 1.04 -22.87
C VAL A 412 11.27 2.26 -23.02
N HIS A 413 11.78 3.48 -22.85
CA HIS A 413 11.01 4.70 -22.99
C HIS A 413 11.81 5.78 -23.70
N TYR A 414 11.11 6.62 -24.44
CA TYR A 414 11.68 7.82 -25.04
C TYR A 414 11.76 8.99 -24.04
N PRO A 415 12.66 9.96 -24.24
CA PRO A 415 12.74 11.18 -23.43
C PRO A 415 11.38 11.86 -23.27
N SER A 416 10.63 12.05 -24.35
CA SER A 416 9.30 12.66 -24.30
C SER A 416 8.29 11.86 -23.47
N ASP A 417 8.32 10.52 -23.47
CA ASP A 417 7.46 9.69 -22.62
C ASP A 417 7.69 10.01 -21.14
N THR A 418 8.96 10.15 -20.74
CA THR A 418 9.36 10.38 -19.35
C THR A 418 9.11 11.81 -18.90
N ILE A 419 9.35 12.80 -19.77
CA ILE A 419 9.11 14.22 -19.47
C ILE A 419 7.63 14.49 -19.31
N VAL A 420 6.79 13.96 -20.22
CA VAL A 420 5.34 14.11 -20.09
C VAL A 420 4.84 13.44 -18.82
N SER A 421 5.34 12.25 -18.49
CA SER A 421 5.07 11.58 -17.21
C SER A 421 5.42 12.44 -16.01
N LEU A 422 6.62 13.03 -15.99
CA LEU A 422 7.08 13.89 -14.93
C LEU A 422 6.12 15.08 -14.73
N LEU A 423 5.72 15.74 -15.82
CA LEU A 423 4.87 16.92 -15.77
C LEU A 423 3.44 16.59 -15.32
N PHE A 424 2.78 15.63 -15.96
CA PHE A 424 1.38 15.33 -15.62
C PHE A 424 1.26 14.79 -14.20
N ALA A 425 2.17 13.90 -13.79
CA ALA A 425 2.15 13.29 -12.46
C ALA A 425 2.40 14.34 -11.37
N THR A 426 3.26 15.31 -11.63
CA THR A 426 3.51 16.45 -10.72
C THR A 426 2.25 17.30 -10.54
N VAL A 427 1.56 17.64 -11.63
CA VAL A 427 0.29 18.40 -11.56
C VAL A 427 -0.79 17.60 -10.83
N TRP A 428 -0.88 16.29 -11.11
CA TRP A 428 -1.85 15.41 -10.49
C TRP A 428 -1.66 15.28 -8.97
N VAL A 429 -0.43 15.00 -8.51
CA VAL A 429 -0.14 14.89 -7.08
C VAL A 429 -0.33 16.23 -6.36
N TRP A 430 -0.03 17.35 -7.03
CA TRP A 430 -0.31 18.68 -6.50
C TRP A 430 -1.82 18.94 -6.35
N ALA A 431 -2.64 18.57 -7.34
CA ALA A 431 -4.09 18.72 -7.26
C ALA A 431 -4.70 17.84 -6.15
N CYS A 432 -4.22 16.59 -6.03
CA CYS A 432 -4.53 15.72 -4.90
C CYS A 432 -4.16 16.40 -3.58
N TRP A 433 -2.94 16.92 -3.46
CA TRP A 433 -2.48 17.59 -2.25
C TRP A 433 -3.39 18.74 -1.85
N ARG A 434 -3.78 19.61 -2.79
CA ARG A 434 -4.68 20.74 -2.52
C ARG A 434 -6.05 20.31 -2.00
N CYS A 435 -6.53 19.14 -2.38
CA CYS A 435 -7.83 18.61 -1.97
C CYS A 435 -7.79 17.90 -0.62
N PHE A 436 -6.62 17.38 -0.21
CA PHE A 436 -6.40 16.62 1.02
C PHE A 436 -5.59 17.36 2.09
N GLU A 437 -5.02 18.54 1.79
CA GLU A 437 -4.23 19.32 2.75
C GLU A 437 -5.08 19.63 3.99
N PRO A 438 -4.64 19.24 5.20
CA PRO A 438 -5.35 19.56 6.43
C PRO A 438 -5.46 21.08 6.56
N ALA A 439 -6.67 21.61 6.76
CA ALA A 439 -6.89 23.03 7.02
C ALA A 439 -6.07 23.43 8.25
N ARG A 440 -4.95 24.13 8.04
CA ARG A 440 -3.96 24.48 9.07
C ARG A 440 -4.44 25.47 10.15
N GLY A 441 -5.75 25.71 10.31
CA GLY A 441 -6.27 26.84 11.08
C GLY A 441 -7.42 26.57 12.07
N ALA A 442 -8.25 25.54 11.90
CA ALA A 442 -9.51 25.46 12.66
C ALA A 442 -9.35 25.18 14.16
N SER A 443 -8.18 24.71 14.62
CA SER A 443 -7.94 24.41 16.03
C SER A 443 -7.48 25.61 16.87
N ARG A 444 -7.13 26.74 16.25
CA ARG A 444 -6.58 27.91 16.96
C ARG A 444 -7.62 28.95 17.36
N GLU A 445 -8.77 29.01 16.68
CA GLU A 445 -9.84 29.97 17.02
C GLU A 445 -10.78 29.45 18.10
N GLU A 446 -10.99 28.13 18.21
CA GLU A 446 -11.96 27.56 19.19
C GLU A 446 -11.34 27.25 20.56
N SER A 447 -10.03 27.52 20.74
CA SER A 447 -9.32 27.33 22.01
C SER A 447 -8.99 28.64 22.75
N GLN A 448 -9.62 29.76 22.36
CA GLN A 448 -9.75 30.90 23.28
C GLN A 448 -10.85 30.56 24.29
N PRO A 449 -10.54 30.36 25.58
CA PRO A 449 -11.58 30.28 26.59
C PRO A 449 -12.38 31.59 26.53
N ALA A 450 -13.71 31.49 26.48
CA ALA A 450 -14.59 32.64 26.59
C ALA A 450 -14.13 33.50 27.79
N PRO A 451 -14.03 34.83 27.65
CA PRO A 451 -13.66 35.69 28.76
C PRO A 451 -14.62 35.42 29.92
N ASP A 452 -14.03 35.14 31.09
CA ASP A 452 -14.69 34.67 32.30
C ASP A 452 -15.58 35.78 32.89
N THR A 453 -16.77 35.99 32.33
CA THR A 453 -17.70 37.07 32.73
C THR A 453 -18.56 36.72 33.96
N LEU A 454 -18.23 35.69 34.73
CA LEU A 454 -18.98 35.28 35.93
C LEU A 454 -18.13 35.27 37.20
N ARG A 455 -17.44 36.38 37.47
CA ARG A 455 -16.80 36.58 38.78
C ARG A 455 -16.98 38.00 39.31
N ASN A 456 -18.23 38.38 39.53
CA ASN A 456 -18.52 39.49 40.44
C ASN A 456 -19.92 39.37 41.02
N HIS A 457 -20.08 38.64 42.13
CA HIS A 457 -21.11 38.89 43.16
C HIS A 457 -20.91 37.94 44.34
N SER A 458 -20.06 38.36 45.28
CA SER A 458 -20.20 38.07 46.72
C SER A 458 -19.06 38.73 47.49
N GLN A 459 -19.20 40.02 47.79
CA GLN A 459 -18.54 40.59 48.96
C GLN A 459 -19.36 40.20 50.19
N PRO A 460 -18.77 39.57 51.22
CA PRO A 460 -19.39 39.53 52.54
C PRO A 460 -19.11 40.85 53.25
N THR A 461 -20.15 41.65 53.46
CA THR A 461 -20.14 42.83 54.31
C THR A 461 -19.82 42.40 55.74
N SER A 462 -18.65 42.78 56.24
CA SER A 462 -18.27 42.62 57.64
C SER A 462 -19.12 43.54 58.52
N LEU A 463 -19.97 42.95 59.36
CA LEU A 463 -20.55 43.61 60.51
C LEU A 463 -19.47 43.69 61.61
N GLN A 464 -18.96 44.90 61.85
CA GLN A 464 -18.33 45.27 63.11
C GLN A 464 -18.78 46.70 63.48
N ASP A 465 -19.45 46.77 64.63
CA ASP A 465 -19.62 47.91 65.54
C ASP A 465 -20.13 49.26 65.00
N GLN A 466 -21.36 49.62 65.42
CA GLN A 466 -21.57 50.71 66.38
C GLN A 466 -23.05 50.84 66.82
N LYS A 467 -23.23 50.68 68.14
CA LYS A 467 -24.33 51.13 69.03
C LYS A 467 -25.67 50.42 68.99
#